data_AF-A0A2E5L5T0-F1
#
_entry.id   AF-A0A2E5L5T0-F1
#
_cell.length_a   1.000
_cell.length_b   1.000
_cell.length_c   1.000
_cell.angle_alpha   90.00
_cell.angle_beta   90.00
_cell.angle_gamma   90.00
#
_symmetry.space_group_name_H-M   'P 1'
#
loop_
_entity.id
_entity.type
_entity.pdbx_description
1 polymer ?
#
loop_
_entity_poly.entity_id
_entity_poly.type
_entity_poly.pdbx_seq_one_letter_code
_entity_poly.pdbx_strand_id
1 'polypeptide(L)'
;MTPERFEKIMSGAVEIWDVDSHMEFSKGLKCCSIFMEDEKISISHELAPFGTVWRIVGLDGKERVHPSLGSMLNSLSRILRPDLPNARVIFSR
;
A
#
# COMPACT_ATOMS: atom_id res chain seq x y z
N MET A 1 -1.38 -6.43 13.36
CA MET A 1 -1.11 -6.95 11.99
C MET A 1 0.17 -7.75 12.03
N THR A 2 0.19 -8.98 11.54
CA THR A 2 1.43 -9.77 11.38
C THR A 2 2.10 -9.44 10.03
N PRO A 3 3.41 -9.68 9.86
CA PRO A 3 4.08 -9.53 8.56
C PRO A 3 3.40 -10.34 7.44
N GLU A 4 3.03 -11.59 7.70
CA GLU A 4 2.33 -12.46 6.74
C GLU A 4 0.98 -11.88 6.28
N ARG A 5 0.23 -11.29 7.22
CA ARG A 5 -1.05 -10.65 6.90
C ARG A 5 -0.85 -9.35 6.13
N PHE A 6 0.21 -8.60 6.44
CA PHE A 6 0.59 -7.42 5.67
C PHE A 6 0.93 -7.81 4.22
N GLU A 7 1.77 -8.82 4.02
CA GLU A 7 2.16 -9.32 2.70
C GLU A 7 0.95 -9.71 1.87
N LYS A 8 0.06 -10.55 2.41
CA LYS A 8 -1.18 -10.96 1.72
C LYS A 8 -2.08 -9.78 1.31
N ILE A 9 -2.21 -8.78 2.17
CA ILE A 9 -3.03 -7.59 1.88
C ILE A 9 -2.41 -6.80 0.72
N MET A 10 -1.10 -6.58 0.77
CA MET A 10 -0.40 -5.78 -0.23
C MET A 10 -0.36 -6.47 -1.59
N SER A 11 -0.02 -7.76 -1.62
CA SER A 11 -0.04 -8.56 -2.86
C SER A 11 -1.44 -8.61 -3.47
N GLY A 12 -2.47 -8.90 -2.67
CA GLY A 12 -3.84 -8.96 -3.16
C GLY A 12 -4.36 -7.61 -3.67
N ALA A 13 -3.96 -6.49 -3.04
CA ALA A 13 -4.34 -5.16 -3.52
C ALA A 13 -3.72 -4.85 -4.89
N VAL A 14 -2.42 -5.11 -5.06
CA VAL A 14 -1.71 -4.87 -6.32
C VAL A 14 -2.23 -5.78 -7.44
N GLU A 15 -2.51 -7.05 -7.13
CA GLU A 15 -3.10 -8.01 -8.09
C GLU A 15 -4.47 -7.55 -8.58
N ILE A 16 -5.35 -7.06 -7.68
CA ILE A 16 -6.68 -6.54 -8.05
C ILE A 16 -6.57 -5.33 -8.98
N TRP A 17 -5.54 -4.50 -8.79
CA TRP A 17 -5.34 -3.31 -9.60
C TRP A 17 -4.61 -3.58 -10.91
N ASP A 18 -4.17 -4.82 -11.15
CA ASP A 18 -3.53 -5.28 -12.40
C ASP A 18 -2.40 -4.32 -12.83
N VAL A 19 -1.55 -3.95 -11.86
CA VAL A 19 -0.43 -3.02 -12.08
C VAL A 19 0.79 -3.85 -12.44
N ASP A 20 1.40 -3.55 -13.60
CA ASP A 20 2.69 -4.13 -13.96
C ASP A 20 3.76 -3.61 -13.00
N SER A 21 4.07 -4.43 -12.00
CA SER A 21 4.92 -4.05 -10.88
C SER A 21 5.60 -5.25 -10.24
N HIS A 22 6.76 -4.99 -9.66
CA HIS A 22 7.46 -5.94 -8.81
C HIS A 22 7.36 -5.51 -7.35
N MET A 23 7.12 -6.46 -6.45
CA MET A 23 7.02 -6.20 -5.02
C MET A 23 8.14 -6.90 -4.26
N GLU A 24 8.84 -6.14 -3.42
CA GLU A 24 9.81 -6.68 -2.46
C GLU A 24 9.31 -6.49 -1.04
N PHE A 25 9.23 -7.58 -0.29
CA PHE A 25 8.85 -7.57 1.12
C PHE A 25 10.07 -7.65 2.02
N SER A 26 10.11 -6.78 3.03
CA SER A 26 11.16 -6.84 4.05
C SER A 26 10.85 -7.98 5.03
N LYS A 27 11.70 -9.01 5.07
CA LYS A 27 11.50 -10.20 5.92
C LYS A 27 11.26 -9.84 7.39
N GLY A 28 10.16 -10.34 7.96
CA GLY A 28 9.79 -10.12 9.36
C GLY A 28 9.32 -8.69 9.68
N LEU A 29 9.31 -7.78 8.70
CA LEU A 29 8.85 -6.41 8.85
C LEU A 29 7.50 -6.23 8.16
N LYS A 30 6.76 -5.21 8.57
CA LYS A 30 5.50 -4.81 7.95
C LYS A 30 5.79 -3.69 6.94
N CYS A 31 6.68 -3.98 5.99
CA CYS A 31 7.19 -3.03 5.01
C CYS A 31 7.35 -3.71 3.65
N CYS A 32 6.94 -3.05 2.58
CA CYS A 32 7.21 -3.46 1.21
C CYS A 32 7.63 -2.28 0.34
N SER A 33 8.38 -2.60 -0.72
CA SER A 33 8.63 -1.70 -1.85
C SER A 33 7.89 -2.22 -3.06
N ILE A 34 7.15 -1.34 -3.73
CA ILE A 34 6.54 -1.58 -5.04
C ILE A 34 7.40 -0.84 -6.06
N PHE A 35 7.85 -1.57 -7.07
CA PHE A 35 8.63 -1.06 -8.19
C PHE A 35 7.76 -1.12 -9.44
N MET A 36 7.58 0.02 -10.07
CA MET A 36 7.00 0.20 -11.40
C MET A 36 8.08 0.84 -12.28
N GLU A 37 8.02 0.67 -13.61
CA GLU A 37 8.98 1.18 -14.62
C GLU A 37 10.11 2.08 -14.07
N ASP A 38 9.80 3.35 -13.79
CA ASP A 38 10.71 4.34 -13.20
C ASP A 38 10.29 4.79 -11.78
N GLU A 39 9.30 4.15 -11.17
CA GLU A 39 8.73 4.53 -9.86
C GLU A 39 9.00 3.51 -8.74
N LYS A 40 9.41 4.03 -7.58
CA LYS A 40 9.50 3.25 -6.35
C LYS A 40 8.58 3.84 -5.28
N ILE A 41 7.74 2.99 -4.71
CA ILE A 41 6.84 3.34 -3.61
C ILE A 41 7.15 2.42 -2.43
N SER A 42 7.52 3.00 -1.29
CA SER A 42 7.71 2.24 -0.05
C SER A 42 6.47 2.36 0.82
N ILE A 43 6.02 1.25 1.39
CA ILE A 43 4.83 1.19 2.22
C ILE A 43 5.18 0.50 3.53
N SER A 44 4.85 1.13 4.66
CA SER A 44 5.07 0.55 5.98
C SER A 44 3.83 0.62 6.88
N HIS A 45 3.76 -0.31 7.82
CA HIS A 45 2.75 -0.33 8.88
C HIS A 45 3.43 -0.37 10.25
N GLU A 46 3.44 0.77 10.92
CA GLU A 46 4.30 1.07 12.07
C GLU A 46 3.52 1.60 13.27
N LEU A 47 4.11 1.46 14.46
CA LEU A 47 3.53 2.00 15.69
C LEU A 47 4.08 3.40 15.92
N ALA A 48 3.21 4.41 15.87
CA ALA A 48 3.51 5.79 16.21
C ALA A 48 3.01 6.11 17.64
N PRO A 49 3.42 7.25 18.24
CA PRO A 49 3.01 7.63 19.60
C PRO A 49 1.49 7.72 19.82
N PHE A 50 0.73 7.96 18.75
CA PHE A 50 -0.72 8.12 18.76
C PHE A 50 -1.47 6.91 18.16
N GLY A 51 -0.78 5.78 17.99
CA GLY A 51 -1.38 4.54 17.49
C GLY A 51 -0.69 4.01 16.24
N THR A 52 -1.31 3.02 15.61
CA THR A 52 -0.71 2.40 14.43
C THR A 52 -1.05 3.19 13.17
N VAL A 53 -0.07 3.39 12.31
CA VAL A 53 -0.23 4.15 11.06
C VAL A 53 0.24 3.34 9.87
N TRP A 54 -0.24 3.74 8.71
CA TRP A 54 0.24 3.30 7.41
C TRP A 54 0.94 4.45 6.71
N ARG A 55 2.13 4.21 6.20
CA ARG A 55 2.96 5.23 5.56
C ARG A 55 3.23 4.81 4.13
N ILE A 56 3.10 5.76 3.20
CA ILE A 56 3.48 5.61 1.79
C ILE A 56 4.53 6.68 1.50
N VAL A 57 5.69 6.27 0.98
CA VAL A 57 6.78 7.16 0.56
C VAL A 57 7.02 6.95 -0.94
N GLY A 58 6.77 7.98 -1.73
CA GLY A 58 7.04 7.98 -3.18
C GLY A 58 8.46 8.47 -3.51
N LEU A 59 8.85 8.37 -4.79
CA LEU A 59 10.15 8.85 -5.28
C LEU A 59 10.37 10.35 -5.11
N ASP A 60 9.30 11.14 -5.13
CA ASP A 60 9.37 12.58 -4.90
C ASP A 60 9.70 12.93 -3.43
N GLY A 61 9.96 11.93 -2.59
CA GLY A 61 10.17 12.06 -1.16
C GLY A 61 8.91 12.48 -0.41
N LYS A 62 7.76 12.62 -1.10
CA LYS A 62 6.52 12.96 -0.44
C LYS A 62 6.01 11.76 0.33
N GLU A 63 5.69 12.06 1.56
CA GLU A 63 5.20 11.11 2.52
C GLU A 63 3.71 11.31 2.77
N ARG A 64 2.97 10.21 2.73
CA ARG A 64 1.54 10.18 3.06
C ARG A 64 1.33 9.23 4.22
N VAL A 65 0.73 9.74 5.29
CA VAL A 65 0.44 8.96 6.51
C VAL A 65 -1.07 8.81 6.66
N HIS A 66 -1.51 7.58 6.91
CA HIS A 66 -2.92 7.22 6.99
C HIS A 66 -3.22 6.50 8.31
N PRO A 67 -4.35 6.81 8.97
CA PRO A 67 -4.71 6.18 10.25
C PRO A 67 -5.38 4.81 10.09
N SER A 68 -5.68 4.39 8.86
CA SER A 68 -6.38 3.14 8.58
C SER A 68 -5.92 2.50 7.26
N LEU A 69 -6.08 1.17 7.17
CA LEU A 69 -5.80 0.42 5.96
C LEU A 69 -6.66 0.90 4.79
N GLY A 70 -7.95 1.14 5.00
CA GLY A 70 -8.85 1.58 3.93
C GLY A 70 -8.46 2.95 3.35
N SER A 71 -8.09 3.90 4.21
CA SER A 71 -7.57 5.20 3.77
C SER A 71 -6.25 5.07 3.01
N MET A 72 -5.36 4.19 3.48
CA MET A 72 -4.09 3.90 2.79
C MET A 72 -4.34 3.30 1.41
N LEU A 73 -5.16 2.25 1.29
CA LEU A 73 -5.43 1.58 0.02
C LEU A 73 -6.08 2.52 -1.00
N ASN A 74 -7.01 3.38 -0.56
CA ASN A 74 -7.58 4.42 -1.42
C ASN A 74 -6.54 5.45 -1.89
N SER A 75 -5.55 5.78 -1.06
CA SER A 75 -4.47 6.66 -1.48
C SER A 75 -3.52 5.95 -2.44
N LEU A 76 -3.19 4.70 -2.15
CA LEU A 76 -2.29 3.89 -2.95
C LEU A 76 -2.87 3.60 -4.34
N SER A 77 -4.16 3.28 -4.44
CA SER A 77 -4.82 3.04 -5.73
C SER A 77 -4.72 4.24 -6.67
N ARG A 78 -4.81 5.47 -6.14
CA ARG A 78 -4.66 6.70 -6.93
C ARG A 78 -3.24 6.96 -7.40
N ILE A 79 -2.25 6.41 -6.67
CA ILE A 79 -0.85 6.51 -7.07
C ILE A 79 -0.58 5.48 -8.16
N LEU A 80 -0.99 4.22 -7.95
CA LEU A 80 -0.68 3.12 -8.86
C LEU A 80 -1.56 3.08 -10.12
N ARG A 81 -2.82 3.54 -10.04
CA ARG A 81 -3.80 3.54 -11.14
C ARG A 81 -4.59 4.85 -11.13
N PRO A 82 -3.97 6.00 -11.46
CA PRO A 82 -4.64 7.30 -11.48
C PRO A 82 -5.83 7.35 -12.46
N ASP A 83 -5.78 6.55 -13.53
CA ASP A 83 -6.76 6.57 -14.62
C ASP A 83 -7.99 5.68 -14.38
N LEU A 84 -7.98 4.81 -13.36
CA LEU A 84 -9.13 3.97 -13.05
C LEU A 84 -10.07 4.65 -12.03
N PRO A 85 -11.38 4.66 -12.27
CA PRO A 85 -12.34 5.10 -11.26
C PRO A 85 -12.19 4.22 -10.01
N ASN A 86 -12.17 4.84 -8.82
CA ASN A 86 -11.97 4.13 -7.55
C ASN A 86 -12.91 2.92 -7.46
N ALA A 87 -12.37 1.71 -7.57
CA ALA A 87 -13.13 0.49 -7.38
C ALA A 87 -13.62 0.45 -5.93
N ARG A 88 -14.89 0.76 -5.70
CA ARG A 88 -15.52 0.52 -4.40
C ARG A 88 -15.76 -0.98 -4.31
N VAL A 89 -14.91 -1.69 -3.58
CA VAL A 89 -15.21 -3.05 -3.15
C VAL A 89 -16.32 -2.95 -2.11
N ILE A 90 -17.56 -3.19 -2.54
CA ILE A 90 -18.72 -3.30 -1.67
C ILE A 90 -18.87 -4.77 -1.31
N PHE A 91 -18.60 -5.13 -0.06
CA PHE A 91 -19.00 -6.44 0.45
C PHE A 91 -20.52 -6.44 0.63
N SER A 92 -21.26 -7.10 -0.26
CA SER A 92 -22.67 -7.41 -0.02
C SER A 92 -22.75 -8.49 1.07
N ARG A 93 -23.60 -8.27 2.07
CA ARG A 93 -23.87 -9.23 3.15
C ARG A 93 -24.65 -10.42 2.65
#